data_AF-A0A0M9DUT9-F1
#
_entry.id   AF-A0A0M9DUT9-F1
#
_cell.length_a   1.000
_cell.length_b   1.000
_cell.length_c   1.000
_cell.angle_alpha   90.00
_cell.angle_beta   90.00
_cell.angle_gamma   90.00
#
_symmetry.space_group_name_H-M   'P 1'
#
loop_
_entity.id
_entity.type
_entity.pdbx_description
1 polymer ?
#
loop_
_entity_poly.entity_id
_entity_poly.type
_entity_poly.pdbx_seq_one_letter_code
_entity_poly.pdbx_strand_id
1 'polypeptide(L)'
;MSWLCLNCETVNFDAETRCIVCGDERYYTASEMKLLLDNHPEAKQLRDENKRLNTQTKWLQTRNKNLTQENKLLKEQNTPKQEEISIPKEEIIDSTQESMIQPLIIKDAIQQKKIFWTHKVVFWQITTAVATLSAILIAVFKR
;
A
#
# COMPACT_ATOMS: atom_id res chain seq x y z
N MET A 1 -10.95 -6.30 24.30
CA MET A 1 -10.30 -6.83 23.07
C MET A 1 -11.37 -6.86 22.02
N SER A 2 -11.15 -6.28 20.84
CA SER A 2 -12.12 -6.40 19.75
C SER A 2 -12.03 -7.78 19.07
N TRP A 3 -13.14 -8.23 18.50
CA TRP A 3 -13.19 -9.46 17.71
C TRP A 3 -14.08 -9.29 16.47
N LEU A 4 -13.72 -9.97 15.39
CA LEU A 4 -14.47 -9.92 14.13
C LEU A 4 -15.52 -11.03 14.11
N CYS A 5 -16.79 -10.69 13.91
CA CYS A 5 -17.82 -11.68 13.63
C CYS A 5 -17.60 -12.27 12.24
N LEU A 6 -17.51 -13.60 12.13
CA LEU A 6 -17.28 -14.28 10.85
C LEU A 6 -18.53 -14.33 9.97
N ASN A 7 -19.72 -14.11 10.53
CA ASN A 7 -20.96 -14.15 9.76
C ASN A 7 -21.25 -12.83 9.05
N CYS A 8 -21.09 -11.69 9.74
CA CYS A 8 -21.41 -10.37 9.21
C CYS A 8 -20.22 -9.40 9.13
N GLU A 9 -18.99 -9.91 9.30
CA GLU A 9 -17.72 -9.17 9.22
C GLU A 9 -17.66 -7.90 10.10
N THR A 10 -18.49 -7.86 11.14
CA THR A 10 -18.55 -6.71 12.05
C THR A 10 -17.49 -6.84 13.14
N VAL A 11 -16.77 -5.75 13.42
CA VAL A 11 -15.86 -5.66 14.55
C VAL A 11 -16.65 -5.34 15.82
N ASN A 12 -16.70 -6.30 16.74
CA ASN A 12 -17.31 -6.15 18.06
C ASN A 12 -16.25 -5.69 19.04
N PHE A 13 -16.54 -4.64 19.81
CA PHE A 13 -15.64 -4.08 20.83
C PHE A 13 -15.92 -4.58 22.24
N ASP A 14 -17.04 -5.30 22.42
CA ASP A 14 -17.48 -5.81 23.70
C ASP A 14 -16.77 -7.13 24.07
N ALA A 15 -16.65 -7.37 25.38
CA ALA A 15 -16.26 -8.66 25.95
C ALA A 15 -17.35 -9.72 25.79
N GLU A 16 -18.57 -9.32 25.44
CA GLU A 16 -19.66 -10.23 25.12
C GLU A 16 -19.29 -11.21 24.00
N THR A 17 -19.80 -12.42 24.13
CA THR A 17 -19.60 -13.50 23.17
C THR A 17 -20.52 -13.37 21.96
N ARG A 18 -21.52 -12.48 21.96
CA ARG A 18 -22.47 -12.33 20.86
C ARG A 18 -22.18 -11.11 20.01
N CYS A 19 -22.40 -11.24 18.71
CA CYS A 19 -22.22 -10.13 17.79
C CYS A 19 -23.34 -9.09 17.96
N ILE A 20 -22.98 -7.81 18.03
CA ILE A 20 -23.91 -6.69 18.16
C ILE A 20 -24.86 -6.53 16.95
N VAL A 21 -24.46 -7.01 15.77
CA VAL A 21 -25.23 -6.86 14.53
C VAL A 21 -26.13 -8.07 14.26
N CYS A 22 -25.55 -9.28 14.22
CA CYS A 22 -26.31 -10.49 13.86
C CYS A 22 -26.73 -11.34 15.07
N GLY A 23 -26.24 -11.06 16.28
CA GLY A 23 -26.54 -11.84 17.48
C GLY A 23 -25.79 -13.17 17.60
N ASP A 24 -25.00 -13.55 16.59
CA ASP A 24 -24.29 -14.84 16.59
C ASP A 24 -23.23 -14.91 17.67
N GLU A 25 -23.11 -16.09 18.28
CA GLU A 25 -22.06 -16.38 19.24
C GLU A 25 -20.70 -16.54 18.56
N ARG A 26 -19.68 -16.05 19.26
CA ARG A 26 -18.29 -16.15 18.89
C ARG A 26 -17.84 -17.60 19.03
N TYR A 27 -17.43 -18.19 17.91
CA TYR A 27 -16.96 -19.57 17.83
C TYR A 27 -15.83 -19.93 18.80
N TYR A 28 -14.91 -18.99 19.07
CA TYR A 28 -13.76 -19.22 19.95
C TYR A 28 -13.49 -18.00 20.81
N THR A 29 -13.33 -18.20 22.12
CA THR A 29 -12.80 -17.18 23.02
C THR A 29 -11.37 -16.78 22.65
N ALA A 30 -10.90 -15.62 23.13
CA ALA A 30 -9.54 -15.17 22.87
C ALA A 30 -8.48 -16.16 23.42
N SER A 31 -8.76 -16.81 24.55
CA SER A 31 -7.92 -17.85 25.14
C SER A 31 -7.84 -19.11 24.29
N GLU A 32 -8.96 -19.58 23.77
CA GLU A 32 -9.00 -20.78 22.93
C GLU A 32 -8.29 -20.53 21.60
N MET A 33 -8.52 -19.37 20.98
CA MET A 33 -7.83 -19.00 19.76
C MET A 33 -6.31 -18.92 19.97
N LYS A 34 -5.87 -18.38 21.11
CA LYS A 34 -4.44 -18.34 21.46
C LYS A 34 -3.87 -19.75 21.64
N LEU A 35 -4.59 -20.64 22.32
CA LEU A 35 -4.18 -22.03 22.52
C LEU A 35 -4.06 -22.79 21.19
N LEU A 36 -5.05 -22.64 20.30
CA LEU A 36 -5.00 -23.23 18.95
C LEU A 36 -3.79 -22.72 18.16
N LEU A 37 -3.52 -21.42 18.24
CA LEU A 37 -2.39 -20.81 17.56
C LEU A 37 -1.04 -21.21 18.18
N ASP A 38 -0.96 -21.39 19.49
CA ASP A 38 0.25 -21.85 20.18
C ASP A 38 0.57 -23.32 19.90
N ASN A 39 -0.45 -24.15 19.68
CA ASN A 39 -0.31 -25.58 19.36
C ASN A 39 -0.13 -25.86 17.85
N HIS A 40 -0.27 -24.86 16.98
CA HIS A 40 -0.10 -25.05 15.54
C HIS A 40 1.38 -25.28 15.20
N PRO A 41 1.72 -26.35 14.45
CA PRO A 41 3.12 -26.76 14.23
C PRO A 41 3.97 -25.67 13.58
N GLU A 42 3.36 -24.85 12.71
CA GLU A 42 4.04 -23.78 11.98
C GLU A 42 4.02 -22.41 12.69
N ALA A 43 3.20 -22.24 13.74
CA ALA A 43 2.98 -20.92 14.32
C ALA A 43 4.25 -20.35 14.97
N LYS A 44 5.09 -21.21 15.55
CA LYS A 44 6.39 -20.78 16.09
C LYS A 44 7.30 -20.26 14.98
N GLN A 45 7.41 -21.00 13.88
CA GLN A 45 8.23 -20.61 12.73
C GLN A 45 7.75 -19.28 12.12
N LEU A 46 6.43 -19.14 11.90
CA LEU A 46 5.85 -17.91 11.38
C LEU A 46 6.06 -16.72 12.32
N ARG A 47 5.98 -16.91 13.65
CA ARG A 47 6.28 -15.85 14.63
C ARG A 47 7.73 -15.39 14.54
N ASP A 48 8.66 -16.32 14.41
CA ASP A 48 10.09 -16.00 14.33
C ASP A 48 10.45 -15.34 13.00
N GLU A 49 9.87 -15.81 11.89
CA GLU A 49 10.00 -15.18 10.58
C GLU A 49 9.42 -13.76 10.57
N ASN A 50 8.24 -13.56 11.16
CA ASN A 50 7.62 -12.24 11.26
C ASN A 50 8.45 -11.28 12.14
N LYS A 51 9.07 -11.76 13.22
CA LYS A 51 10.04 -10.96 14.01
C LYS A 51 11.26 -10.56 13.18
N ARG A 52 11.81 -11.50 12.39
CA ARG A 52 12.95 -11.25 11.50
C ARG A 52 12.61 -10.21 10.45
N LEU A 53 11.48 -10.35 9.77
CA LEU A 53 10.98 -9.40 8.78
C LEU A 53 10.76 -8.01 9.39
N ASN A 54 10.11 -7.91 10.54
CA ASN A 54 9.92 -6.65 11.24
C ASN A 54 11.25 -5.95 11.58
N THR A 55 12.27 -6.73 11.96
CA THR A 55 13.61 -6.18 12.23
C THR A 55 14.26 -5.65 10.95
N GLN A 56 14.16 -6.39 9.83
CA GLN A 56 14.64 -5.94 8.53
C GLN A 56 13.92 -4.67 8.05
N THR A 57 12.59 -4.61 8.21
CA THR A 57 11.80 -3.42 7.85
C THR A 57 12.24 -2.19 8.65
N LYS A 58 12.45 -2.32 9.97
CA LYS A 58 12.96 -1.22 10.80
C LYS A 58 14.34 -0.75 10.34
N TRP A 59 15.24 -1.68 10.02
CA TRP A 59 16.57 -1.35 9.51
C TRP A 59 16.50 -0.58 8.18
N LEU A 60 15.67 -1.05 7.25
CA LEU A 60 15.45 -0.40 5.96
C LEU A 60 14.84 1.00 6.12
N GLN A 61 13.87 1.17 7.03
CA GLN A 61 13.29 2.48 7.33
C GLN A 61 14.35 3.46 7.84
N THR A 62 15.21 3.04 8.76
CA THR A 62 16.32 3.86 9.26
C THR A 62 17.31 4.18 8.15
N ARG A 63 17.72 3.19 7.34
CA ARG A 63 18.63 3.41 6.21
C ARG A 63 18.05 4.41 5.20
N ASN A 64 16.77 4.31 4.89
CA ASN A 64 16.09 5.21 3.97
C ASN A 64 15.99 6.65 4.51
N LYS A 65 15.74 6.80 5.82
CA LYS A 65 15.80 8.13 6.47
C LYS A 65 17.19 8.75 6.35
N ASN A 66 18.25 7.98 6.60
CA ASN A 66 19.63 8.47 6.47
C ASN A 66 19.98 8.84 5.03
N LEU A 67 19.64 7.98 4.06
CA LEU A 67 19.83 8.28 2.63
C LEU A 67 19.05 9.52 2.19
N THR A 68 17.85 9.73 2.73
CA THR A 68 17.05 10.92 2.44
C THR A 68 17.74 12.18 2.99
N GLN A 69 18.37 12.11 4.15
CA GLN A 69 19.16 13.22 4.71
C GLN A 69 20.44 13.46 3.90
N GLU A 70 21.19 12.42 3.56
CA GLU A 70 22.38 12.52 2.70
C GLU A 70 22.04 13.16 1.35
N ASN A 71 20.95 12.73 0.70
CA ASN A 71 20.48 13.32 -0.55
C ASN A 71 20.07 14.80 -0.42
N LYS A 72 19.50 15.20 0.72
CA LYS A 72 19.18 16.62 0.97
C LYS A 72 20.47 17.44 1.06
N LEU A 73 21.45 16.97 1.84
CA LEU A 73 22.75 17.64 1.97
C LEU A 73 23.49 17.72 0.64
N LEU A 74 23.48 16.66 -0.17
CA LEU A 74 24.10 16.67 -1.50
C LEU A 74 23.41 17.64 -2.46
N LYS A 75 22.08 17.80 -2.38
CA LYS A 75 21.36 18.81 -3.16
C LYS A 75 21.75 20.22 -2.75
N GLU A 76 21.86 20.48 -1.44
CA GLU A 76 22.30 21.76 -0.89
C GLU A 76 23.76 22.07 -1.26
N GLN A 77 24.65 21.07 -1.31
CA GLN A 77 26.05 21.25 -1.75
C GLN A 77 26.20 21.48 -3.26
N ASN A 78 25.27 20.97 -4.08
CA ASN A 78 25.31 21.15 -5.53
C ASN A 78 24.54 22.39 -6.01
N THR A 79 23.69 23.01 -5.19
CA THR A 79 23.00 24.26 -5.53
C THR A 79 23.94 25.46 -5.71
N PRO A 80 25.01 25.67 -4.91
CA PRO A 80 25.93 26.80 -5.13
C PRO A 80 26.84 26.65 -6.36
N LYS A 81 26.92 25.48 -7.01
CA LYS A 81 27.74 25.27 -8.22
C LYS A 81 27.02 25.54 -9.54
N GLN A 82 25.69 25.67 -9.53
CA GLN A 82 24.92 25.97 -10.75
C GLN A 82 24.73 27.48 -10.97
N GLU A 83 24.92 28.33 -9.96
CA GLU A 83 24.83 29.79 -10.13
C GLU A 83 26.13 30.43 -10.66
N GLU A 84 27.26 29.72 -10.63
CA GLU A 84 28.56 30.23 -11.14
C GLU A 84 28.88 29.81 -12.59
N ILE A 85 28.02 29.00 -13.23
CA ILE A 85 28.14 28.64 -14.65
C ILE A 85 26.96 29.21 -15.44
N SER A 86 26.76 30.53 -15.36
CA SER A 86 26.04 31.26 -16.39
C SER A 86 27.02 31.59 -17.52
N ILE A 87 27.41 30.57 -18.31
CA ILE A 87 28.11 30.80 -19.58
C ILE A 87 27.06 31.27 -20.61
N PRO A 88 27.33 32.33 -21.39
CA PRO A 88 26.42 32.85 -22.40
C PRO A 88 26.02 31.80 -23.44
N LYS A 89 24.76 31.86 -23.89
CA LYS A 89 24.22 31.09 -25.01
C LYS A 89 24.94 31.45 -26.31
N GLU A 90 25.81 30.58 -26.78
CA GLU A 90 26.33 30.42 -28.14
C GLU A 90 27.03 29.06 -28.12
N GLU A 91 27.04 28.16 -29.09
CA GLU A 91 26.41 27.96 -30.39
C GLU A 91 26.62 26.44 -30.64
N ILE A 92 25.87 25.87 -31.57
CA ILE A 92 25.76 24.44 -31.92
C ILE A 92 27.12 23.79 -32.22
N ILE A 93 27.46 22.65 -31.58
CA ILE A 93 28.20 21.53 -32.23
C ILE A 93 27.65 20.18 -31.76
N ASP A 94 27.15 19.44 -32.74
CA ASP A 94 26.80 18.03 -32.73
C ASP A 94 28.06 17.16 -32.56
N SER A 95 28.16 16.39 -31.47
CA SER A 95 29.00 15.18 -31.47
C SER A 95 28.43 14.12 -30.54
N THR A 96 28.03 13.03 -31.18
CA THR A 96 27.60 11.78 -30.58
C THR A 96 28.76 11.10 -29.87
N GLN A 97 28.60 10.72 -28.59
CA GLN A 97 29.18 9.48 -28.06
C GLN A 97 28.43 8.96 -26.83
N GLU A 98 28.22 7.65 -26.86
CA GLU A 98 27.36 6.83 -26.02
C GLU A 98 27.71 6.83 -24.51
N SER A 99 26.67 6.80 -23.66
CA SER A 99 26.71 5.85 -22.52
C SER A 99 25.30 5.31 -22.23
N MET A 100 25.17 4.01 -22.47
CA MET A 100 23.94 3.22 -22.44
C MET A 100 23.42 3.00 -21.01
N ILE A 101 22.75 3.96 -20.38
CA ILE A 101 21.87 3.65 -19.23
C ILE A 101 20.72 4.66 -19.20
N GLN A 102 19.66 4.45 -19.99
CA GLN A 102 18.26 4.88 -19.69
C GLN A 102 17.30 4.68 -20.89
N PRO A 103 16.77 3.46 -21.08
CA PRO A 103 15.40 3.36 -21.63
C PRO A 103 14.44 2.51 -20.79
N LEU A 104 14.90 1.84 -19.71
CA LEU A 104 14.05 0.94 -18.94
C LEU A 104 13.12 1.68 -17.97
N ILE A 105 13.64 2.69 -17.26
CA ILE A 105 12.88 3.41 -16.21
C ILE A 105 11.74 4.25 -16.81
N ILE A 106 11.91 4.78 -18.02
CA ILE A 106 10.89 5.63 -18.67
C ILE A 106 9.71 4.76 -19.16
N LYS A 107 9.96 3.54 -19.63
CA LYS A 107 8.90 2.63 -20.09
C LYS A 107 8.02 2.14 -18.94
N ASP A 108 8.61 1.86 -17.77
CA ASP A 108 7.86 1.42 -16.59
C ASP A 108 7.02 2.55 -15.98
N ALA A 109 7.52 3.78 -15.97
CA ALA A 109 6.76 4.94 -15.51
C ALA A 109 5.53 5.22 -16.41
N ILE A 110 5.67 5.06 -17.73
CA ILE A 110 4.57 5.23 -18.68
C ILE A 110 3.55 4.09 -18.56
N GLN A 111 4.00 2.85 -18.36
CA GLN A 111 3.14 1.68 -18.11
C GLN A 111 2.31 1.84 -16.83
N GLN A 112 2.94 2.22 -15.71
CA GLN A 112 2.21 2.42 -14.45
C GLN A 112 1.18 3.54 -14.51
N LYS A 113 1.48 4.64 -15.22
CA LYS A 113 0.52 5.74 -15.38
C LYS A 113 -0.69 5.30 -16.22
N LYS A 114 -0.50 4.43 -17.22
CA LYS A 114 -1.58 3.89 -18.05
C LYS A 114 -2.49 2.94 -17.25
N ILE A 115 -1.92 2.09 -16.40
CA ILE A 115 -2.66 1.17 -15.51
C ILE A 115 -3.47 1.94 -14.46
N PHE A 116 -2.92 3.02 -13.90
CA PHE A 116 -3.64 3.82 -12.91
C PHE A 116 -4.90 4.49 -13.49
N TRP A 117 -4.84 4.94 -14.76
CA TRP A 117 -5.98 5.52 -15.45
C TRP A 117 -7.07 4.48 -15.78
N THR A 118 -6.68 3.28 -16.22
CA THR A 118 -7.67 2.22 -16.52
C THR A 118 -8.39 1.74 -15.27
N HIS A 119 -7.69 1.60 -14.14
CA HIS A 119 -8.34 1.21 -12.87
C HIS A 119 -9.33 2.26 -12.36
N LYS A 120 -9.05 3.55 -12.51
CA LYS A 120 -10.01 4.61 -12.12
C LYS A 120 -11.27 4.59 -12.97
N VAL A 121 -11.15 4.38 -14.28
CA VAL A 121 -12.31 4.32 -15.19
C VAL A 121 -13.17 3.09 -14.89
N VAL A 122 -12.54 1.93 -14.69
CA VAL A 122 -13.26 0.69 -14.34
C VAL A 122 -13.95 0.81 -12.98
N PHE A 123 -13.29 1.38 -11.98
CA PHE A 123 -13.90 1.60 -10.66
C PHE A 123 -15.14 2.51 -10.74
N TRP A 124 -15.09 3.57 -11.56
CA TRP A 124 -16.21 4.49 -11.72
C TRP A 124 -17.41 3.87 -12.48
N GLN A 125 -17.15 2.96 -13.43
CA GLN A 125 -18.22 2.23 -14.10
C GLN A 125 -18.87 1.17 -13.21
N ILE A 126 -18.10 0.51 -12.33
CA ILE A 126 -18.65 -0.47 -11.39
C ILE A 126 -19.52 0.21 -10.33
N THR A 127 -19.09 1.35 -9.77
CA THR A 127 -19.87 2.04 -8.75
C THR A 127 -21.19 2.60 -9.29
N THR A 128 -21.21 3.07 -10.53
CA THR A 128 -22.44 3.55 -11.19
C THR A 128 -23.39 2.40 -11.56
N ALA A 129 -22.87 1.26 -11.98
CA ALA A 129 -23.68 0.05 -12.22
C ALA A 129 -24.30 -0.51 -10.94
N VAL A 130 -23.55 -0.54 -9.83
CA VAL A 130 -24.06 -0.98 -8.52
C VAL A 130 -25.14 -0.02 -8.01
N ALA A 131 -24.93 1.29 -8.13
CA ALA A 131 -25.91 2.29 -7.69
C ALA A 131 -27.23 2.21 -8.48
N THR A 132 -27.16 1.96 -9.80
CA THR A 132 -28.35 1.82 -10.65
C THR A 132 -29.11 0.51 -10.38
N LEU A 133 -28.41 -0.61 -10.19
CA LEU A 133 -29.04 -1.88 -9.77
C LEU A 133 -29.71 -1.77 -8.39
N SER A 134 -29.07 -1.06 -7.46
CA SER A 134 -29.62 -0.78 -6.13
C SER A 134 -30.91 0.03 -6.21
N ALA A 135 -30.93 1.07 -7.06
CA ALA A 135 -32.13 1.89 -7.27
C ALA A 135 -33.28 1.11 -7.92
N ILE A 136 -32.98 0.21 -8.87
CA ILE A 136 -33.98 -0.65 -9.51
C ILE A 136 -34.57 -1.65 -8.50
N LEU A 137 -33.72 -2.30 -7.69
CA LEU A 137 -34.18 -3.22 -6.64
C LEU A 137 -35.09 -2.52 -5.62
N ILE A 138 -34.73 -1.31 -5.18
CA ILE A 138 -35.56 -0.52 -4.27
C ILE A 138 -36.91 -0.15 -4.92
N ALA A 139 -36.93 0.15 -6.22
CA ALA A 139 -38.16 0.48 -6.94
C ALA A 139 -39.09 -0.74 -7.14
N VAL A 140 -38.53 -1.93 -7.34
CA VAL A 140 -39.29 -3.18 -7.49
C VAL A 140 -39.89 -3.63 -6.15
N PHE A 141 -39.19 -3.46 -5.04
CA PHE A 141 -39.68 -3.83 -3.70
C PHE A 141 -40.66 -2.81 -3.08
N LYS A 142 -40.83 -1.64 -3.68
CA LYS A 142 -41.79 -0.60 -3.25
C LYS A 142 -43.15 -0.66 -3.94
N ARG A 143 -43.37 -1.62 -4.85
CA ARG A 143 -44.66 -1.91 -5.50
C ARG A 143 -45.32 -3.09 -4.82
#